data_AF-F4BH54-F1
#
_entry.id   AF-F4BH54-F1
#
_cell.length_a   1.000
_cell.length_b   1.000
_cell.length_c   1.000
_cell.angle_alpha   90.00
_cell.angle_beta   90.00
_cell.angle_gamma   90.00
#
_symmetry.space_group_name_H-M   'P 1'
#
loop_
_entity.id
_entity.type
_entity.pdbx_description
1 polymer ?
#
loop_
_entity_poly.entity_id
_entity_poly.type
_entity_poly.pdbx_seq_one_letter_code
_entity_poly.pdbx_strand_id
1 'polypeptide(L)'
;MPRKTLYTLFFKRVFDFILSLIALVILSPVILILAILIRFKLGSPVLFKQPRPGKDEKIFNLYKFRTMTDARDKDGNLLPDSDRLTKFGKFIRSTSLDELPSLINILKGNMSIVGPRPLLVKYLPYYRKHERKRSLVRPGITGLAQINGRNALSWSRRFEMDLEYVRKICFILDLQIILKTVKKIFKREDILVGDEHILENLDVERSYMTSNSCLKYLTVENIVPNRERIVLMLSDNLRINFPELEEVCERAESYYLEMLKYVQNDEAIVIGAFANDILMGFIWGYCQSQFPSKKYHISHIVVDKKLRSSGIGSRLIESFEEYVISNGGGKLDLFTSANNLQAIDFYRQKKFIVKRLQLEKIVGER
;
A
#
# COMPACT_ATOMS: atom_id res chain seq x y z
N MET A 1 20.97 -6.93 0.02
CA MET A 1 21.81 -6.40 -1.08
C MET A 1 21.68 -7.36 -2.25
N PRO A 2 21.67 -6.90 -3.51
CA PRO A 2 21.72 -7.80 -4.66
C PRO A 2 23.02 -8.61 -4.65
N ARG A 3 22.96 -9.86 -5.09
CA ARG A 3 24.15 -10.70 -5.21
C ARG A 3 25.07 -10.10 -6.28
N LYS A 4 26.25 -9.65 -5.87
CA LYS A 4 27.28 -9.17 -6.81
C LYS A 4 27.93 -10.38 -7.46
N THR A 5 27.61 -10.61 -8.72
CA THR A 5 28.18 -11.68 -9.55
C THR A 5 28.71 -11.05 -10.84
N LEU A 6 29.58 -11.74 -11.57
CA LEU A 6 30.01 -11.30 -12.90
C LEU A 6 28.82 -11.01 -13.82
N TYR A 7 27.75 -11.81 -13.68
CA TYR A 7 26.51 -11.59 -14.41
C TYR A 7 25.86 -10.24 -14.08
N THR A 8 25.62 -9.93 -12.80
CA THR A 8 24.92 -8.71 -12.42
C THR A 8 25.75 -7.44 -12.63
N LEU A 9 27.08 -7.56 -12.58
CA LEU A 9 28.01 -6.43 -12.75
C LEU A 9 28.27 -6.10 -14.23
N PHE A 10 28.42 -7.11 -15.09
CA PHE A 10 28.86 -6.91 -16.48
C PHE A 10 27.89 -7.52 -17.50
N PHE A 11 27.74 -8.85 -17.50
CA PHE A 11 27.07 -9.55 -18.60
C PHE A 11 25.60 -9.19 -18.76
N LYS A 12 24.86 -8.97 -17.67
CA LYS A 12 23.43 -8.58 -17.74
C LYS A 12 23.25 -7.33 -18.59
N ARG A 13 24.13 -6.33 -18.45
CA ARG A 13 24.04 -5.08 -19.22
C ARG A 13 24.33 -5.30 -20.70
N VAL A 14 25.31 -6.13 -21.02
CA VAL A 14 25.68 -6.48 -22.40
C VAL A 14 24.53 -7.23 -23.06
N PHE A 15 23.96 -8.24 -22.40
CA PHE A 15 22.80 -8.98 -22.90
C PHE A 15 21.58 -8.08 -23.10
N ASP A 16 21.26 -7.23 -22.12
CA ASP A 16 20.17 -6.26 -22.24
C ASP A 16 20.32 -5.37 -23.48
N PHE A 17 21.54 -4.90 -23.75
CA PHE A 17 21.81 -4.05 -24.91
C PHE A 17 21.65 -4.83 -26.23
N ILE A 18 22.32 -5.97 -26.37
CA ILE A 18 22.30 -6.79 -27.60
C ILE A 18 20.87 -7.24 -27.92
N LEU A 19 20.18 -7.83 -26.95
CA LEU A 19 18.82 -8.34 -27.16
C LEU A 19 17.82 -7.22 -27.45
N SER A 20 17.95 -6.06 -26.80
CA SER A 20 17.07 -4.92 -27.10
C SER A 20 17.37 -4.30 -28.47
N LEU A 21 18.63 -4.29 -28.90
CA LEU A 21 19.02 -3.81 -30.23
C LEU A 21 18.45 -4.72 -31.32
N ILE A 22 18.63 -6.04 -31.16
CA ILE A 22 18.06 -7.04 -32.07
C ILE A 22 16.53 -6.91 -32.11
N ALA A 23 15.88 -6.82 -30.95
CA ALA A 23 14.42 -6.65 -30.88
C ALA A 23 13.96 -5.35 -31.55
N LEU A 24 14.69 -4.25 -31.38
CA LEU A 24 14.35 -2.97 -32.01
C LEU A 24 14.49 -3.03 -33.53
N VAL A 25 15.53 -3.67 -34.06
CA VAL A 25 15.72 -3.86 -35.50
C VAL A 25 14.61 -4.74 -36.09
N ILE A 26 14.37 -5.91 -35.49
CA ILE A 26 13.35 -6.86 -35.97
C ILE A 26 11.94 -6.27 -35.87
N LEU A 27 11.63 -5.57 -34.79
CA LEU A 27 10.31 -4.97 -34.57
C LEU A 27 10.17 -3.58 -35.19
N SER A 28 11.21 -3.03 -35.82
CA SER A 28 11.17 -1.69 -36.42
C SER A 28 10.02 -1.49 -37.42
N PRO A 29 9.65 -2.46 -38.28
CA PRO A 29 8.50 -2.29 -39.18
C PRO A 29 7.19 -2.15 -38.40
N VAL A 30 7.01 -2.95 -37.35
CA VAL A 30 5.83 -2.92 -36.47
C VAL A 30 5.76 -1.61 -35.70
N ILE A 31 6.89 -1.16 -35.14
CA ILE A 31 7.01 0.13 -34.43
C ILE A 31 6.63 1.29 -35.37
N LEU A 32 7.11 1.26 -36.61
CA LEU A 32 6.80 2.30 -37.61
C LEU A 32 5.31 2.30 -37.97
N ILE A 33 4.72 1.13 -38.25
CA ILE A 33 3.29 1.01 -38.55
C ILE A 33 2.45 1.52 -37.37
N LEU A 34 2.76 1.12 -36.14
CA LEU A 34 2.06 1.60 -34.94
C LEU A 34 2.20 3.12 -34.79
N ALA A 35 3.39 3.68 -35.02
CA ALA A 35 3.62 5.12 -34.93
C ALA A 35 2.73 5.88 -35.92
N ILE A 36 2.62 5.40 -37.15
CA ILE A 36 1.75 5.97 -38.20
C ILE A 36 0.27 5.86 -37.78
N LEU A 37 -0.17 4.67 -37.35
CA LEU A 37 -1.57 4.46 -36.92
C LEU A 37 -1.95 5.34 -35.73
N ILE A 38 -1.06 5.51 -34.76
CA ILE A 38 -1.28 6.41 -33.61
C ILE A 38 -1.36 7.85 -34.08
N ARG A 39 -0.48 8.28 -35.00
CA ARG A 39 -0.49 9.65 -35.53
C ARG A 39 -1.81 10.02 -36.20
N PHE A 40 -2.43 9.06 -36.91
CA PHE A 40 -3.72 9.24 -37.57
C PHE A 40 -4.91 9.07 -36.63
N LYS A 41 -4.89 8.08 -35.73
CA LYS A 41 -6.05 7.76 -34.87
C LYS A 41 -6.12 8.55 -33.56
N LEU A 42 -4.97 8.95 -33.00
CA LEU A 42 -4.87 9.63 -31.70
C LEU A 42 -4.19 11.01 -31.79
N GLY A 43 -3.58 11.33 -32.94
CA GLY A 43 -2.95 12.63 -33.17
C GLY A 43 -1.47 12.70 -32.73
N SER A 44 -1.02 13.90 -32.44
CA SER A 44 0.34 14.19 -31.95
C SER A 44 0.30 14.54 -30.46
N PRO A 45 1.27 14.11 -29.63
CA PRO A 45 2.45 13.32 -29.98
C PRO A 45 2.18 11.81 -30.07
N VAL A 46 2.97 11.12 -30.90
CA VAL A 46 2.94 9.64 -31.03
C VAL A 46 3.55 8.95 -29.80
N LEU A 47 4.65 9.50 -29.30
CA LEU A 47 5.34 9.00 -28.12
C LEU A 47 4.89 9.77 -26.88
N PHE A 48 4.50 9.02 -25.86
CA PHE A 48 4.25 9.51 -24.52
C PHE A 48 5.51 9.31 -23.67
N LYS A 49 5.90 10.34 -22.93
CA LYS A 49 7.04 10.33 -22.00
C LYS A 49 6.51 10.45 -20.59
N GLN A 50 6.94 9.57 -19.69
CA GLN A 50 6.54 9.62 -18.29
C GLN A 50 7.73 9.49 -17.36
N PRO A 51 7.90 10.39 -16.37
CA PRO A 51 8.97 10.25 -15.38
C PRO A 51 8.75 9.01 -14.53
N ARG A 52 9.81 8.23 -14.32
CA ARG A 52 9.83 7.00 -13.53
C ARG A 52 11.12 6.91 -12.72
N PRO A 53 11.10 6.34 -11.50
CA PRO A 53 12.31 6.04 -10.75
C PRO A 53 13.04 4.85 -11.36
N GLY A 54 14.33 5.04 -11.62
CA GLY A 54 15.25 4.05 -12.15
C GLY A 54 16.12 3.41 -11.07
N LYS A 55 17.30 2.94 -11.49
CA LYS A 55 18.31 2.44 -10.56
C LYS A 55 18.73 3.57 -9.60
N ASP A 56 18.85 3.23 -8.32
CA ASP A 56 19.18 4.14 -7.23
C ASP A 56 18.19 5.31 -7.13
N GLU A 57 16.92 5.06 -7.51
CA GLU A 57 15.82 6.02 -7.54
C GLU A 57 16.04 7.21 -8.49
N LYS A 58 17.07 7.17 -9.35
CA LYS A 58 17.33 8.22 -10.35
C LYS A 58 16.20 8.30 -11.36
N ILE A 59 15.61 9.48 -11.51
CA ILE A 59 14.47 9.68 -12.40
C ILE A 59 14.90 9.62 -13.86
N PHE A 60 14.14 8.88 -14.67
CA PHE A 60 14.29 8.86 -16.13
C PHE A 60 12.92 8.94 -16.81
N ASN A 61 12.92 9.35 -18.08
CA ASN A 61 11.71 9.37 -18.90
C ASN A 61 11.50 8.01 -19.58
N LEU A 62 10.46 7.30 -19.17
CA LEU A 62 9.99 6.09 -19.83
C LEU A 62 9.28 6.47 -21.13
N TYR A 63 9.68 5.86 -22.24
CA TYR A 63 9.03 6.02 -23.53
C TYR A 63 7.95 4.96 -23.73
N LYS A 64 6.76 5.40 -24.12
CA LYS A 64 5.64 4.54 -24.53
C LYS A 64 4.97 5.13 -25.75
N PHE A 65 4.21 4.30 -26.45
CA PHE A 65 3.24 4.82 -27.40
C PHE A 65 2.06 5.45 -26.67
N ARG A 66 1.54 6.54 -27.23
CA ARG A 66 0.31 7.16 -26.76
C ARG A 66 -0.88 6.24 -27.05
N THR A 67 -1.70 5.98 -26.03
CA THR A 67 -2.89 5.13 -26.14
C THR A 67 -4.19 5.83 -25.75
N MET A 68 -4.13 7.10 -25.33
CA MET A 68 -5.28 7.87 -24.85
C MET A 68 -5.39 9.19 -25.60
N THR A 69 -6.61 9.70 -25.75
CA THR A 69 -6.87 11.00 -26.38
C THR A 69 -6.55 12.16 -25.42
N ASP A 70 -6.54 13.40 -25.92
CA ASP A 70 -6.44 14.62 -25.10
C ASP A 70 -7.82 15.28 -24.93
N ALA A 71 -8.88 14.47 -24.93
CA ALA A 71 -10.24 14.99 -24.73
C ALA A 71 -10.34 15.68 -23.36
N ARG A 72 -10.97 16.85 -23.36
CA ARG A 72 -11.16 17.72 -22.19
C ARG A 72 -12.63 18.03 -22.00
N ASP A 73 -13.02 18.31 -20.76
CA ASP A 73 -14.34 18.83 -20.43
C ASP A 73 -14.48 20.32 -20.82
N LYS A 74 -15.65 20.90 -20.52
CA LYS A 74 -15.96 22.31 -20.82
C LYS A 74 -15.07 23.29 -20.06
N ASP A 75 -14.54 22.88 -18.91
CA ASP A 75 -13.66 23.68 -18.06
C ASP A 75 -12.18 23.53 -18.46
N GLY A 76 -11.89 22.73 -19.49
CA GLY A 76 -10.56 22.50 -20.00
C GLY A 76 -9.76 21.45 -19.23
N ASN A 77 -10.36 20.71 -18.28
CA ASN A 77 -9.69 19.60 -17.60
C ASN A 77 -9.72 18.35 -18.47
N LEU A 78 -8.69 17.51 -18.36
CA LEU A 78 -8.68 16.22 -19.06
C LEU A 78 -9.83 15.35 -18.56
N LEU A 79 -10.56 14.73 -19.48
CA LEU A 79 -11.60 13.77 -19.14
C LEU A 79 -11.03 12.58 -18.36
N PRO A 80 -11.88 11.82 -17.63
CA PRO A 80 -11.49 10.56 -17.01
C PRO A 80 -10.81 9.59 -17.98
N ASP A 81 -9.97 8.70 -17.43
CA ASP A 81 -9.22 7.73 -18.22
C ASP A 81 -10.12 6.79 -19.03
N SER A 82 -11.30 6.43 -18.49
CA SER A 82 -12.36 5.65 -19.15
C SER A 82 -12.78 6.24 -20.49
N ASP A 83 -12.91 7.56 -20.53
CA ASP A 83 -13.49 8.31 -21.63
C ASP A 83 -12.44 8.66 -22.69
N ARG A 84 -11.17 8.69 -22.26
CA ARG A 84 -10.01 8.96 -23.12
C ARG A 84 -9.42 7.70 -23.75
N LEU A 85 -9.79 6.51 -23.26
CA LEU A 85 -9.24 5.23 -23.70
C LEU A 85 -10.10 4.62 -24.83
N THR A 86 -9.71 4.89 -26.08
CA THR A 86 -10.40 4.37 -27.28
C THR A 86 -10.25 2.85 -27.44
N LYS A 87 -11.11 2.21 -28.26
CA LYS A 87 -10.99 0.78 -28.62
C LYS A 87 -9.59 0.44 -29.18
N PHE A 88 -9.03 1.34 -29.99
CA PHE A 88 -7.67 1.19 -30.52
C PHE A 88 -6.61 1.28 -29.41
N GLY A 89 -6.75 2.24 -28.49
CA GLY A 89 -5.90 2.36 -27.30
C GLY A 89 -5.95 1.11 -26.41
N LYS A 90 -7.16 0.56 -26.17
CA LYS A 90 -7.36 -0.70 -25.44
C LYS A 90 -6.63 -1.86 -26.12
N PHE A 91 -6.70 -1.97 -27.44
CA PHE A 91 -5.98 -3.00 -28.20
C PHE A 91 -4.46 -2.88 -28.07
N ILE A 92 -3.89 -1.68 -28.21
CA ILE A 92 -2.44 -1.48 -28.06
C ILE A 92 -1.99 -1.88 -26.64
N ARG A 93 -2.74 -1.48 -25.59
CA ARG A 93 -2.43 -1.85 -24.20
C ARG A 93 -2.56 -3.34 -23.95
N SER A 94 -3.63 -3.97 -24.44
CA SER A 94 -3.88 -5.40 -24.20
C SER A 94 -2.80 -6.28 -24.85
N THR A 95 -2.26 -5.85 -25.99
CA THR A 95 -1.15 -6.52 -26.68
C THR A 95 0.22 -6.10 -26.15
N SER A 96 0.30 -5.18 -25.17
CA SER A 96 1.55 -4.61 -24.63
C SER A 96 2.42 -3.92 -25.70
N LEU A 97 1.85 -3.61 -26.87
CA LEU A 97 2.54 -2.92 -27.95
C LEU A 97 2.90 -1.49 -27.55
N ASP A 98 2.21 -0.91 -26.55
CA ASP A 98 2.51 0.42 -26.04
C ASP A 98 3.90 0.54 -25.42
N GLU A 99 4.47 -0.57 -24.97
CA GLU A 99 5.76 -0.60 -24.27
C GLU A 99 6.96 -0.77 -25.23
N LEU A 100 6.76 -1.03 -26.53
CA LEU A 100 7.85 -1.22 -27.49
C LEU A 100 8.88 -0.06 -27.51
N PRO A 101 8.48 1.22 -27.42
CA PRO A 101 9.44 2.33 -27.37
C PRO A 101 10.39 2.27 -26.16
N SER A 102 10.03 1.55 -25.09
CA SER A 102 10.88 1.40 -23.91
C SER A 102 12.14 0.57 -24.17
N LEU A 103 12.24 -0.16 -25.29
CA LEU A 103 13.50 -0.78 -25.74
C LEU A 103 14.62 0.26 -25.87
N ILE A 104 14.28 1.50 -26.28
CA ILE A 104 15.22 2.62 -26.32
C ILE A 104 15.73 2.97 -24.91
N ASN A 105 14.88 2.86 -23.87
CA ASN A 105 15.31 3.07 -22.49
C ASN A 105 16.32 2.01 -22.04
N ILE A 106 16.20 0.77 -22.53
CA ILE A 106 17.19 -0.27 -22.28
C ILE A 106 18.49 0.06 -22.99
N LEU A 107 18.46 0.45 -24.27
CA LEU A 107 19.67 0.85 -25.00
C LEU A 107 20.41 2.00 -24.30
N LYS A 108 19.69 3.01 -23.80
CA LYS A 108 20.25 4.13 -23.01
C LYS A 108 20.78 3.72 -21.63
N GLY A 109 20.46 2.53 -21.14
CA GLY A 109 20.92 2.02 -19.84
C GLY A 109 20.07 2.45 -18.64
N ASN A 110 18.89 3.03 -18.89
CA ASN A 110 17.93 3.41 -17.86
C ASN A 110 17.14 2.19 -17.35
N MET A 111 16.91 1.22 -18.22
CA MET A 111 16.16 -0.01 -17.96
C MET A 111 16.97 -1.26 -18.30
N SER A 112 16.42 -2.41 -17.91
CA SER A 112 16.84 -3.77 -18.27
C SER A 112 15.67 -4.49 -18.95
N ILE A 113 15.92 -5.63 -19.60
CA ILE A 113 14.83 -6.49 -20.10
C ILE A 113 14.05 -7.06 -18.91
N VAL A 114 14.78 -7.57 -17.92
CA VAL A 114 14.22 -8.19 -16.71
C VAL A 114 14.59 -7.37 -15.48
N GLY A 115 13.58 -7.00 -14.69
CA GLY A 115 13.74 -6.22 -13.46
C GLY A 115 12.39 -5.80 -12.85
N PRO A 116 12.39 -5.21 -11.66
CA PRO A 116 11.19 -4.65 -11.06
C PRO A 116 10.53 -3.64 -11.99
N ARG A 117 9.19 -3.63 -12.10
CA ARG A 117 8.49 -2.66 -12.95
C ARG A 117 8.78 -1.22 -12.50
N PRO A 118 9.04 -0.26 -13.40
CA PRO A 118 9.20 1.14 -13.01
C PRO A 118 7.83 1.71 -12.59
N LEU A 119 7.66 2.02 -11.30
CA LEU A 119 6.40 2.57 -10.77
C LEU A 119 6.36 4.10 -10.86
N LEU A 120 5.28 4.75 -10.41
CA LEU A 120 5.15 6.21 -10.55
C LEU A 120 6.07 6.93 -9.58
N VAL A 121 6.60 8.10 -9.95
CA VAL A 121 7.44 8.91 -9.04
C VAL A 121 6.67 9.29 -7.77
N LYS A 122 5.37 9.57 -7.88
CA LYS A 122 4.48 9.86 -6.74
C LYS A 122 4.42 8.74 -5.69
N TYR A 123 4.87 7.53 -6.01
CA TYR A 123 4.91 6.41 -5.07
C TYR A 123 6.15 6.38 -4.17
N LEU A 124 7.22 7.09 -4.52
CA LEU A 124 8.47 7.09 -3.74
C LEU A 124 8.27 7.45 -2.25
N PRO A 125 7.45 8.45 -1.89
CA PRO A 125 7.18 8.77 -0.47
C PRO A 125 6.53 7.63 0.31
N TYR A 126 5.78 6.75 -0.37
CA TYR A 126 5.00 5.66 0.21
C TYR A 126 5.77 4.33 0.33
N TYR A 127 7.03 4.30 -0.12
CA TYR A 127 7.89 3.13 0.03
C TYR A 127 8.45 3.03 1.45
N ARG A 128 8.31 1.85 2.04
CA ARG A 128 9.03 1.49 3.27
C ARG A 128 10.52 1.39 2.97
N LYS A 129 11.36 1.61 4.00
CA LYS A 129 12.83 1.57 3.87
C LYS A 129 13.35 0.32 3.16
N HIS A 130 12.75 -0.86 3.42
CA HIS A 130 13.17 -2.10 2.78
C HIS A 130 12.68 -2.24 1.33
N GLU A 131 11.52 -1.69 0.97
CA GLU A 131 10.94 -1.75 -0.38
C GLU A 131 11.74 -0.93 -1.39
N ARG A 132 12.35 0.18 -0.93
CA ARG A 132 13.29 1.00 -1.72
C ARG A 132 14.45 0.20 -2.31
N LYS A 133 14.80 -0.94 -1.68
CA LYS A 133 15.83 -1.86 -2.20
C LYS A 133 15.48 -2.44 -3.58
N ARG A 134 14.23 -2.36 -4.04
CA ARG A 134 13.84 -2.68 -5.44
C ARG A 134 14.65 -1.87 -6.46
N SER A 135 15.02 -0.64 -6.10
CA SER A 135 15.72 0.30 -6.97
C SER A 135 17.23 0.04 -7.03
N LEU A 136 17.77 -0.94 -6.30
CA LEU A 136 19.20 -1.29 -6.36
C LEU A 136 19.63 -1.87 -7.71
N VAL A 137 18.65 -2.24 -8.55
CA VAL A 137 18.86 -2.76 -9.90
C VAL A 137 18.03 -1.96 -10.89
N ARG A 138 18.39 -2.04 -12.17
CA ARG A 138 17.62 -1.35 -13.22
C ARG A 138 16.21 -1.92 -13.28
N PRO A 139 15.17 -1.07 -13.43
CA PRO A 139 13.82 -1.55 -13.65
C PRO A 139 13.71 -2.29 -15.00
N GLY A 140 12.76 -3.21 -15.07
CA GLY A 140 12.54 -4.09 -16.22
C GLY A 140 11.27 -3.80 -17.00
N ILE A 141 11.26 -4.17 -18.29
CA ILE A 141 10.00 -4.31 -19.06
C ILE A 141 9.18 -5.45 -18.45
N THR A 142 9.81 -6.61 -18.24
CA THR A 142 9.25 -7.74 -17.50
C THR A 142 10.01 -8.00 -16.20
N GLY A 143 9.49 -8.87 -15.35
CA GLY A 143 10.03 -9.16 -14.03
C GLY A 143 9.23 -10.23 -13.30
N LEU A 144 9.72 -10.62 -12.12
CA LEU A 144 9.14 -11.70 -11.33
C LEU A 144 7.69 -11.41 -10.94
N ALA A 145 7.36 -10.18 -10.53
CA ALA A 145 5.98 -9.79 -10.23
C ALA A 145 5.09 -9.79 -11.48
N GLN A 146 5.63 -9.38 -12.63
CA GLN A 146 4.91 -9.34 -13.90
C GLN A 146 4.52 -10.74 -14.39
N ILE A 147 5.34 -11.76 -14.18
CA ILE A 147 4.97 -13.12 -14.61
C ILE A 147 4.02 -13.84 -13.65
N ASN A 148 4.05 -13.53 -12.35
CA ASN A 148 3.29 -14.25 -11.31
C ASN A 148 1.94 -13.60 -10.93
N GLY A 149 1.47 -12.59 -11.65
CA GLY A 149 0.10 -12.06 -11.44
C GLY A 149 -0.14 -10.62 -11.93
N ARG A 150 0.88 -9.89 -12.40
CA ARG A 150 0.76 -8.53 -12.96
C ARG A 150 -0.05 -7.57 -12.07
N ASN A 151 -1.28 -7.26 -12.48
CA ASN A 151 -2.17 -6.30 -11.87
C ASN A 151 -3.06 -6.94 -10.79
N ALA A 152 -3.16 -8.26 -10.70
CA ALA A 152 -3.93 -8.96 -9.67
C ALA A 152 -3.18 -9.10 -8.33
N LEU A 153 -1.87 -8.82 -8.31
CA LEU A 153 -1.06 -8.90 -7.09
C LEU A 153 -1.24 -7.67 -6.21
N SER A 154 -1.56 -7.87 -4.92
CA SER A 154 -1.51 -6.82 -3.91
C SER A 154 -0.16 -6.10 -3.88
N TRP A 155 -0.15 -4.83 -3.47
CA TRP A 155 1.08 -4.03 -3.44
C TRP A 155 2.18 -4.69 -2.62
N SER A 156 1.86 -5.18 -1.42
CA SER A 156 2.80 -5.91 -0.57
C SER A 156 3.41 -7.11 -1.29
N ARG A 157 2.59 -7.94 -1.95
CA ARG A 157 3.08 -9.12 -2.66
C ARG A 157 3.94 -8.76 -3.88
N ARG A 158 3.57 -7.70 -4.59
CA ARG A 158 4.38 -7.14 -5.69
C ARG A 158 5.76 -6.70 -5.20
N PHE A 159 5.83 -5.94 -4.09
CA PHE A 159 7.11 -5.52 -3.52
C PHE A 159 7.95 -6.72 -3.03
N GLU A 160 7.33 -7.71 -2.40
CA GLU A 160 8.02 -8.95 -2.00
C GLU A 160 8.70 -9.65 -3.17
N MET A 161 7.98 -9.81 -4.29
CA MET A 161 8.50 -10.42 -5.51
C MET A 161 9.60 -9.56 -6.15
N ASP A 162 9.45 -8.23 -6.16
CA ASP A 162 10.50 -7.33 -6.65
C ASP A 162 11.79 -7.47 -5.81
N LEU A 163 11.66 -7.58 -4.48
CA LEU A 163 12.79 -7.78 -3.56
C LEU A 163 13.36 -9.19 -3.64
N GLU A 164 12.54 -10.21 -3.88
CA GLU A 164 12.99 -11.58 -4.15
C GLU A 164 13.84 -11.62 -5.42
N TYR A 165 13.37 -11.00 -6.49
CA TYR A 165 14.13 -10.86 -7.73
C TYR A 165 15.49 -10.22 -7.44
N VAL A 166 15.52 -9.04 -6.80
CA VAL A 166 16.76 -8.31 -6.46
C VAL A 166 17.75 -9.18 -5.69
N ARG A 167 17.28 -10.04 -4.77
CA ARG A 167 18.14 -10.96 -4.01
C ARG A 167 18.69 -12.12 -4.84
N LYS A 168 17.89 -12.66 -5.75
CA LYS A 168 18.17 -13.92 -6.47
C LYS A 168 18.64 -13.74 -7.91
N ILE A 169 18.87 -12.51 -8.39
CA ILE A 169 19.23 -12.24 -9.79
C ILE A 169 20.38 -13.14 -10.25
N CYS A 170 20.11 -13.91 -11.29
CA CYS A 170 21.07 -14.72 -12.02
C CYS A 170 20.57 -14.93 -13.45
N PHE A 171 21.46 -15.38 -14.34
CA PHE A 171 21.15 -15.61 -15.74
C PHE A 171 19.96 -16.57 -15.95
N ILE A 172 19.93 -17.67 -15.20
CA ILE A 172 18.87 -18.69 -15.30
C ILE A 172 17.52 -18.09 -14.93
N LEU A 173 17.45 -17.29 -13.86
CA LEU A 173 16.22 -16.64 -13.44
C LEU A 173 15.71 -15.65 -14.50
N ASP A 174 16.60 -14.84 -15.08
CA ASP A 174 16.23 -13.90 -16.15
C ASP A 174 15.69 -14.64 -17.39
N LEU A 175 16.36 -15.72 -17.80
CA LEU A 175 15.90 -16.55 -18.91
C LEU A 175 14.52 -17.17 -18.63
N GLN A 176 14.29 -17.70 -17.43
CA GLN A 176 12.99 -18.22 -17.02
C GLN A 176 11.89 -17.14 -17.07
N ILE A 177 12.20 -15.93 -16.59
CA ILE A 177 11.24 -14.81 -16.63
C ILE A 177 10.92 -14.42 -18.08
N ILE A 178 11.93 -14.34 -18.96
CA ILE A 178 11.73 -14.04 -20.38
C ILE A 178 10.82 -15.09 -21.04
N LEU A 179 11.13 -16.38 -20.88
CA LEU A 179 10.34 -17.47 -21.47
C LEU A 179 8.89 -17.48 -20.96
N LYS A 180 8.69 -17.29 -19.65
CA LYS A 180 7.35 -17.15 -19.06
C LYS A 180 6.60 -15.92 -19.58
N THR A 181 7.32 -14.82 -19.81
CA THR A 181 6.73 -13.59 -20.39
C THR A 181 6.21 -13.85 -21.79
N VAL A 182 7.02 -14.48 -22.65
CA VAL A 182 6.62 -14.84 -24.01
C VAL A 182 5.39 -15.75 -23.99
N LYS A 183 5.39 -16.81 -23.18
CA LYS A 183 4.24 -17.72 -23.01
C LYS A 183 2.97 -16.97 -22.60
N LYS A 184 3.07 -16.02 -21.66
CA LYS A 184 1.94 -15.26 -21.15
C LYS A 184 1.35 -14.29 -22.19
N ILE A 185 2.20 -13.67 -23.02
CA ILE A 185 1.76 -12.81 -24.12
C ILE A 185 0.95 -13.63 -25.15
N PHE A 186 1.41 -14.83 -25.51
CA PHE A 186 0.68 -15.71 -26.44
C PHE A 186 -0.65 -16.22 -25.88
N LYS A 187 -0.69 -16.53 -24.57
CA LYS A 187 -1.90 -17.03 -23.91
C LYS A 187 -2.93 -15.96 -23.54
N ARG A 188 -2.57 -14.67 -23.58
CA ARG A 188 -3.40 -13.53 -23.13
C ARG A 188 -3.93 -13.68 -21.68
N GLU A 189 -3.23 -14.40 -20.82
CA GLU A 189 -3.59 -14.60 -19.41
C GLU A 189 -3.27 -13.33 -18.57
N ASP A 190 -4.17 -12.96 -17.64
CA ASP A 190 -4.05 -11.85 -16.67
C ASP A 190 -3.90 -10.42 -17.25
N ILE A 191 -4.63 -10.08 -18.30
CA ILE A 191 -4.62 -8.74 -18.89
C ILE A 191 -5.91 -8.00 -18.51
N LEU A 192 -5.89 -7.29 -17.38
CA LEU A 192 -6.94 -6.32 -17.02
C LEU A 192 -6.72 -5.03 -17.82
N VAL A 193 -7.70 -4.61 -18.63
CA VAL A 193 -7.61 -3.44 -19.52
C VAL A 193 -8.70 -2.43 -19.16
N GLY A 194 -8.30 -1.28 -18.61
CA GLY A 194 -9.22 -0.21 -18.19
C GLY A 194 -9.34 -0.11 -16.67
N ASP A 195 -10.42 0.49 -16.19
CA ASP A 195 -10.72 0.72 -14.75
C ASP A 195 -10.98 -0.57 -13.94
N GLU A 196 -10.69 -1.74 -14.50
CA GLU A 196 -10.51 -2.98 -13.75
C GLU A 196 -9.17 -3.00 -12.98
N HIS A 197 -8.77 -1.85 -12.44
CA HIS A 197 -7.79 -1.79 -11.37
C HIS A 197 -8.48 -2.27 -10.10
N ILE A 198 -8.49 -3.60 -9.88
CA ILE A 198 -8.97 -4.21 -8.62
C ILE A 198 -8.19 -3.66 -7.40
N LEU A 199 -7.00 -3.09 -7.64
CA LEU A 199 -6.14 -2.47 -6.63
C LEU A 199 -6.06 -0.96 -6.81
N GLU A 200 -6.40 -0.26 -5.74
CA GLU A 200 -6.17 1.18 -5.55
C GLU A 200 -4.69 1.54 -5.82
N ASN A 201 -4.47 2.78 -6.25
CA ASN A 201 -3.11 3.31 -6.41
C ASN A 201 -2.37 3.33 -5.07
N LEU A 202 -1.06 3.11 -5.07
CA LEU A 202 -0.26 2.98 -3.84
C LEU A 202 -0.34 4.23 -2.95
N ASP A 203 -0.39 5.41 -3.56
CA ASP A 203 -0.52 6.69 -2.84
C ASP A 203 -1.87 6.83 -2.14
N VAL A 204 -2.92 6.19 -2.65
CA VAL A 204 -4.23 6.11 -1.99
C VAL A 204 -4.17 5.06 -0.87
N GLU A 205 -3.76 3.82 -1.22
CA GLU A 205 -3.67 2.70 -0.26
C GLU A 205 -2.80 3.07 0.94
N ARG A 206 -1.73 3.85 0.72
CA ARG A 206 -0.76 4.25 1.74
C ARG A 206 -0.74 5.74 2.03
N SER A 207 -1.80 6.47 1.66
CA SER A 207 -1.96 7.90 1.96
C SER A 207 -1.57 8.25 3.42
N TYR A 208 -1.92 7.36 4.36
CA TYR A 208 -1.57 7.40 5.77
C TYR A 208 -0.07 7.52 6.11
N MET A 209 0.85 7.10 5.22
CA MET A 209 2.30 7.10 5.49
C MET A 209 2.93 8.48 5.34
N THR A 210 2.33 9.37 4.54
CA THR A 210 2.90 10.68 4.21
C THR A 210 2.11 11.83 4.81
N SER A 211 0.88 11.58 5.26
CA SER A 211 0.11 12.56 6.01
C SER A 211 0.78 12.82 7.36
N ASN A 212 0.96 14.10 7.71
CA ASN A 212 0.98 14.53 9.10
C ASN A 212 -0.32 14.03 9.72
N SER A 213 -0.28 12.84 10.29
CA SER A 213 -1.46 12.26 10.90
C SER A 213 -1.76 13.13 12.10
N CYS A 214 -2.88 13.84 12.02
CA CYS A 214 -3.34 14.72 13.06
C CYS A 214 -4.16 13.90 14.04
N LEU A 215 -3.90 14.12 15.33
CA LEU A 215 -4.75 13.60 16.37
C LEU A 215 -5.88 14.62 16.57
N LYS A 216 -7.12 14.12 16.60
CA LYS A 216 -8.31 14.92 16.88
C LYS A 216 -9.09 14.25 18.00
N TYR A 217 -9.61 15.02 18.94
CA TYR A 217 -10.64 14.52 19.84
C TYR A 217 -11.89 14.19 19.01
N LEU A 218 -12.48 13.02 19.23
CA LEU A 218 -13.70 12.63 18.53
C LEU A 218 -14.92 13.00 19.37
N THR A 219 -15.83 13.75 18.78
CA THR A 219 -17.19 13.93 19.29
C THR A 219 -18.15 12.96 18.61
N VAL A 220 -19.42 12.94 19.03
CA VAL A 220 -20.48 12.18 18.36
C VAL A 220 -20.53 12.45 16.85
N GLU A 221 -20.31 13.71 16.45
CA GLU A 221 -20.29 14.15 15.04
C GLU A 221 -19.17 13.52 14.21
N ASN A 222 -18.06 13.11 14.84
CA ASN A 222 -16.97 12.41 14.16
C ASN A 222 -17.07 10.89 14.30
N ILE A 223 -17.67 10.38 15.38
CA ILE A 223 -17.80 8.95 15.66
C ILE A 223 -18.86 8.33 14.74
N VAL A 224 -20.04 8.93 14.64
CA VAL A 224 -21.18 8.35 13.91
C VAL A 224 -20.87 8.16 12.41
N PRO A 225 -20.29 9.15 11.69
CA PRO A 225 -19.91 8.96 10.28
C PRO A 225 -18.81 7.91 10.08
N ASN A 226 -18.01 7.63 11.10
CA ASN A 226 -16.92 6.64 11.04
C ASN A 226 -17.33 5.26 11.60
N ARG A 227 -18.63 5.02 11.88
CA ARG A 227 -19.14 3.79 12.52
C ARG A 227 -18.57 2.52 11.89
N GLU A 228 -18.76 2.33 10.59
CA GLU A 228 -18.33 1.10 9.89
C GLU A 228 -16.83 0.83 10.08
N ARG A 229 -16.03 1.88 10.02
CA ARG A 229 -14.58 1.79 10.15
C ARG A 229 -14.15 1.50 11.59
N ILE A 230 -14.82 2.11 12.58
CA ILE A 230 -14.59 1.85 14.00
C ILE A 230 -14.93 0.40 14.34
N VAL A 231 -16.11 -0.07 13.93
CA VAL A 231 -16.58 -1.45 14.16
C VAL A 231 -15.65 -2.46 13.49
N LEU A 232 -15.22 -2.20 12.25
CA LEU A 232 -14.26 -3.05 11.55
C LEU A 232 -12.92 -3.16 12.30
N MET A 233 -12.37 -2.03 12.74
CA MET A 233 -11.13 -2.00 13.51
C MET A 233 -11.28 -2.74 14.85
N LEU A 234 -12.40 -2.56 15.56
CA LEU A 234 -12.71 -3.29 16.80
C LEU A 234 -12.79 -4.80 16.56
N SER A 235 -13.51 -5.22 15.52
CA SER A 235 -13.63 -6.63 15.13
C SER A 235 -12.26 -7.26 14.83
N ASP A 236 -11.43 -6.57 14.06
CA ASP A 236 -10.05 -6.99 13.77
C ASP A 236 -9.18 -7.09 15.03
N ASN A 237 -9.40 -6.22 16.03
CA ASN A 237 -8.70 -6.27 17.30
C ASN A 237 -9.17 -7.45 18.15
N LEU A 238 -10.49 -7.68 18.23
CA LEU A 238 -11.08 -8.78 18.99
C LEU A 238 -10.63 -10.14 18.48
N ARG A 239 -10.59 -10.35 17.15
CA ARG A 239 -10.08 -11.60 16.55
C ARG A 239 -8.65 -11.94 16.97
N ILE A 240 -7.86 -10.94 17.33
CA ILE A 240 -6.46 -11.13 17.73
C ILE A 240 -6.34 -11.37 19.22
N ASN A 241 -7.11 -10.64 20.03
CA ASN A 241 -7.10 -10.82 21.47
C ASN A 241 -7.82 -12.11 21.91
N PHE A 242 -8.84 -12.51 21.15
CA PHE A 242 -9.75 -13.63 21.44
C PHE A 242 -10.03 -14.44 20.16
N PRO A 243 -9.08 -15.29 19.71
CA PRO A 243 -9.23 -16.05 18.46
C PRO A 243 -10.40 -17.05 18.46
N GLU A 244 -10.81 -17.51 19.64
CA GLU A 244 -11.90 -18.48 19.85
C GLU A 244 -13.28 -17.82 19.97
N LEU A 245 -13.35 -16.48 19.89
CA LEU A 245 -14.62 -15.75 19.98
C LEU A 245 -15.41 -15.92 18.67
N GLU A 246 -16.57 -16.58 18.72
CA GLU A 246 -17.42 -16.81 17.54
C GLU A 246 -18.19 -15.54 17.12
N GLU A 247 -18.66 -14.73 18.08
CA GLU A 247 -19.52 -13.56 17.86
C GLU A 247 -18.76 -12.22 17.80
N VAL A 248 -17.62 -12.20 17.10
CA VAL A 248 -16.72 -11.03 17.06
C VAL A 248 -17.41 -9.75 16.58
N CYS A 249 -18.24 -9.85 15.54
CA CYS A 249 -18.88 -8.69 14.94
C CYS A 249 -19.92 -8.05 15.87
N GLU A 250 -20.74 -8.88 16.53
CA GLU A 250 -21.74 -8.41 17.49
C GLU A 250 -21.08 -7.77 18.71
N ARG A 251 -19.97 -8.38 19.17
CA ARG A 251 -19.18 -7.82 20.27
C ARG A 251 -18.53 -6.48 19.90
N ALA A 252 -18.00 -6.36 18.68
CA ALA A 252 -17.44 -5.10 18.19
C ALA A 252 -18.51 -4.00 18.11
N GLU A 253 -19.72 -4.34 17.68
CA GLU A 253 -20.86 -3.42 17.65
C GLU A 253 -21.25 -2.98 19.05
N SER A 254 -21.30 -3.91 20.02
CA SER A 254 -21.57 -3.61 21.43
C SER A 254 -20.55 -2.62 22.00
N TYR A 255 -19.25 -2.81 21.74
CA TYR A 255 -18.22 -1.86 22.18
C TYR A 255 -18.33 -0.49 21.51
N TYR A 256 -18.72 -0.44 20.24
CA TYR A 256 -18.99 0.83 19.56
C TYR A 256 -20.15 1.59 20.23
N LEU A 257 -21.26 0.89 20.51
CA LEU A 257 -22.43 1.48 21.17
C LEU A 257 -22.12 1.92 22.61
N GLU A 258 -21.34 1.12 23.34
CA GLU A 258 -20.85 1.48 24.67
C GLU A 258 -20.02 2.76 24.60
N MET A 259 -19.00 2.80 23.75
CA MET A 259 -18.16 3.99 23.55
C MET A 259 -19.02 5.22 23.21
N LEU A 260 -19.98 5.09 22.29
CA LEU A 260 -20.87 6.19 21.91
C LEU A 260 -21.68 6.71 23.09
N LYS A 261 -22.20 5.81 23.95
CA LYS A 261 -22.95 6.17 25.15
C LYS A 261 -22.10 6.97 26.15
N TYR A 262 -20.87 6.51 26.44
CA TYR A 262 -19.97 7.24 27.34
C TYR A 262 -19.59 8.62 26.79
N VAL A 263 -19.39 8.74 25.46
CA VAL A 263 -19.11 10.04 24.84
C VAL A 263 -20.31 10.97 24.89
N GLN A 264 -21.53 10.45 24.68
CA GLN A 264 -22.77 11.23 24.81
C GLN A 264 -22.99 11.77 26.23
N ASN A 265 -22.53 11.04 27.24
CA ASN A 265 -22.61 11.44 28.64
C ASN A 265 -21.45 12.32 29.11
N ASP A 266 -20.49 12.67 28.23
CA ASP A 266 -19.24 13.35 28.59
C ASP A 266 -18.39 12.59 29.64
N GLU A 267 -18.53 11.26 29.66
CA GLU A 267 -17.85 10.38 30.61
C GLU A 267 -16.58 9.74 30.00
N ALA A 268 -16.43 9.78 28.67
CA ALA A 268 -15.27 9.25 27.97
C ALA A 268 -14.58 10.29 27.10
N ILE A 269 -13.26 10.11 27.01
CA ILE A 269 -12.41 10.74 26.04
C ILE A 269 -12.12 9.76 24.90
N VAL A 270 -12.27 10.23 23.67
CA VAL A 270 -11.87 9.51 22.46
C VAL A 270 -10.91 10.39 21.66
N ILE A 271 -9.73 9.85 21.33
CA ILE A 271 -8.76 10.50 20.45
C ILE A 271 -8.62 9.64 19.19
N GLY A 272 -8.90 10.23 18.03
CA GLY A 272 -8.74 9.61 16.72
C GLY A 272 -7.49 10.10 16.00
N ALA A 273 -6.76 9.19 15.38
CA ALA A 273 -5.68 9.52 14.44
C ALA A 273 -6.25 9.55 13.02
N PHE A 274 -6.12 10.69 12.33
CA PHE A 274 -6.61 10.84 10.96
C PHE A 274 -5.49 11.04 9.96
N ALA A 275 -5.71 10.53 8.75
CA ALA A 275 -4.95 10.88 7.56
C ALA A 275 -5.92 11.21 6.43
N ASN A 276 -5.89 12.45 5.94
CA ASN A 276 -6.80 12.96 4.89
C ASN A 276 -8.28 12.64 5.20
N ASP A 277 -8.71 12.95 6.43
CA ASP A 277 -10.06 12.69 6.99
C ASP A 277 -10.47 11.22 7.13
N ILE A 278 -9.56 10.28 6.86
CA ILE A 278 -9.78 8.86 7.12
C ILE A 278 -9.27 8.50 8.52
N LEU A 279 -10.11 7.86 9.34
CA LEU A 279 -9.74 7.40 10.68
C LEU A 279 -8.78 6.19 10.64
N MET A 280 -7.54 6.37 11.05
CA MET A 280 -6.48 5.35 11.01
C MET A 280 -6.38 4.49 12.26
N GLY A 281 -6.91 5.00 13.36
CA GLY A 281 -6.92 4.37 14.66
C GLY A 281 -7.50 5.32 15.69
N PHE A 282 -7.86 4.79 16.84
CA PHE A 282 -8.38 5.59 17.93
C PHE A 282 -7.98 4.95 19.27
N ILE A 283 -7.96 5.78 20.30
CA ILE A 283 -7.89 5.36 21.69
C ILE A 283 -9.08 5.97 22.41
N TRP A 284 -9.70 5.21 23.30
CA TRP A 284 -10.70 5.76 24.19
C TRP A 284 -10.62 5.18 25.59
N GLY A 285 -11.07 5.98 26.53
CA GLY A 285 -11.10 5.65 27.95
C GLY A 285 -11.92 6.64 28.74
N TYR A 286 -12.05 6.39 30.03
CA TYR A 286 -12.88 7.16 30.94
C TYR A 286 -12.23 7.30 32.30
N CYS A 287 -12.66 8.32 33.06
CA CYS A 287 -12.22 8.50 34.44
C CYS A 287 -13.02 7.56 35.37
N GLN A 288 -12.34 6.80 36.21
CA GLN A 288 -12.96 5.97 37.22
C GLN A 288 -13.27 6.82 38.46
N SER A 289 -14.50 7.32 38.54
CA SER A 289 -15.00 8.21 39.62
C SER A 289 -14.94 7.59 41.02
N GLN A 290 -14.88 6.26 41.12
CA GLN A 290 -14.82 5.51 42.36
C GLN A 290 -13.47 5.58 43.11
N PHE A 291 -12.43 6.20 42.55
CA PHE A 291 -11.12 6.31 43.19
C PHE A 291 -10.85 7.73 43.74
N PRO A 292 -10.34 7.87 44.98
CA PRO A 292 -10.01 9.16 45.57
C PRO A 292 -8.97 9.96 44.76
N SER A 293 -8.02 9.25 44.14
CA SER A 293 -7.12 9.82 43.14
C SER A 293 -7.74 9.60 41.75
N LYS A 294 -7.89 10.66 40.94
CA LYS A 294 -8.37 10.56 39.55
C LYS A 294 -7.54 9.51 38.79
N LYS A 295 -8.19 8.40 38.47
CA LYS A 295 -7.62 7.25 37.79
C LYS A 295 -8.36 7.06 36.47
N TYR A 296 -7.63 6.91 35.39
CA TYR A 296 -8.19 6.72 34.06
C TYR A 296 -7.98 5.29 33.59
N HIS A 297 -8.99 4.77 32.90
CA HIS A 297 -8.96 3.45 32.29
C HIS A 297 -9.04 3.58 30.77
N ILE A 298 -8.06 3.04 30.05
CA ILE A 298 -8.13 2.88 28.59
C ILE A 298 -8.94 1.62 28.32
N SER A 299 -10.12 1.81 27.74
CA SER A 299 -10.99 0.69 27.34
C SER A 299 -10.42 0.01 26.10
N HIS A 300 -10.18 0.77 25.03
CA HIS A 300 -9.59 0.24 23.81
C HIS A 300 -8.61 1.22 23.18
N ILE A 301 -7.49 0.68 22.70
CA ILE A 301 -6.66 1.31 21.69
C ILE A 301 -6.64 0.41 20.47
N VAL A 302 -7.04 0.98 19.34
CA VAL A 302 -7.17 0.26 18.10
C VAL A 302 -6.50 1.04 16.99
N VAL A 303 -5.62 0.36 16.26
CA VAL A 303 -5.01 0.88 15.05
C VAL A 303 -5.30 -0.12 13.94
N ASP A 304 -5.69 0.40 12.78
CA ASP A 304 -5.91 -0.39 11.57
C ASP A 304 -4.78 -1.42 11.42
N LYS A 305 -5.13 -2.66 11.13
CA LYS A 305 -4.21 -3.81 11.07
C LYS A 305 -2.99 -3.52 10.19
N LYS A 306 -3.16 -2.75 9.10
CA LYS A 306 -2.08 -2.40 8.17
C LYS A 306 -1.09 -1.37 8.77
N LEU A 307 -1.49 -0.69 9.84
CA LEU A 307 -0.84 0.48 10.42
C LEU A 307 -0.23 0.28 11.80
N ARG A 308 -0.37 -0.90 12.42
CA ARG A 308 0.06 -1.10 13.81
C ARG A 308 1.55 -0.83 14.07
N SER A 309 2.40 -0.94 13.06
CA SER A 309 3.84 -0.63 13.15
C SER A 309 4.21 0.79 12.67
N SER A 310 3.23 1.68 12.48
CA SER A 310 3.45 3.05 11.99
C SER A 310 3.80 4.06 13.09
N GLY A 311 3.73 3.66 14.37
CA GLY A 311 3.88 4.58 15.50
C GLY A 311 2.60 5.35 15.88
N ILE A 312 1.48 5.18 15.14
CA ILE A 312 0.18 5.78 15.50
C ILE A 312 -0.24 5.39 16.91
N GLY A 313 -0.13 4.11 17.29
CA GLY A 313 -0.50 3.66 18.63
C GLY A 313 0.33 4.33 19.74
N SER A 314 1.61 4.63 19.49
CA SER A 314 2.45 5.35 20.45
C SER A 314 1.96 6.77 20.68
N ARG A 315 1.67 7.50 19.60
CA ARG A 315 1.16 8.87 19.68
C ARG A 315 -0.22 8.95 20.32
N LEU A 316 -1.09 7.97 20.05
CA LEU A 316 -2.40 7.89 20.71
C LEU A 316 -2.26 7.74 22.23
N ILE A 317 -1.35 6.88 22.70
CA ILE A 317 -1.08 6.74 24.15
C ILE A 317 -0.51 8.02 24.73
N GLU A 318 0.52 8.59 24.10
CA GLU A 318 1.18 9.81 24.57
C GLU A 318 0.19 10.97 24.71
N SER A 319 -0.68 11.19 23.72
CA SER A 319 -1.71 12.24 23.81
C SER A 319 -2.82 11.92 24.82
N PHE A 320 -3.13 10.64 25.06
CA PHE A 320 -4.05 10.27 26.13
C PHE A 320 -3.43 10.52 27.51
N GLU A 321 -2.15 10.21 27.69
CA GLU A 321 -1.39 10.51 28.91
C GLU A 321 -1.32 12.02 29.17
N GLU A 322 -1.05 12.83 28.15
CA GLU A 322 -1.08 14.30 28.24
C GLU A 322 -2.44 14.81 28.74
N TYR A 323 -3.54 14.27 28.20
CA TYR A 323 -4.89 14.61 28.68
C TYR A 323 -5.12 14.18 30.13
N VAL A 324 -4.68 12.98 30.51
CA VAL A 324 -4.81 12.49 31.90
C VAL A 324 -4.07 13.43 32.86
N ILE A 325 -2.84 13.83 32.52
CA ILE A 325 -2.02 14.74 33.31
C ILE A 325 -2.68 16.12 33.40
N SER A 326 -3.15 16.67 32.28
CA SER A 326 -3.77 18.00 32.25
C SER A 326 -5.06 18.08 33.07
N ASN A 327 -5.74 16.94 33.27
CA ASN A 327 -6.97 16.84 34.06
C ASN A 327 -6.74 16.43 35.52
N GLY A 328 -5.49 16.40 35.98
CA GLY A 328 -5.11 16.06 37.35
C GLY A 328 -5.17 14.56 37.66
N GLY A 329 -5.13 13.71 36.64
CA GLY A 329 -5.04 12.26 36.77
C GLY A 329 -3.62 11.81 37.09
N GLY A 330 -3.48 10.89 38.04
CA GLY A 330 -2.18 10.38 38.49
C GLY A 330 -1.94 8.90 38.17
N LYS A 331 -2.94 8.20 37.62
CA LYS A 331 -2.88 6.76 37.33
C LYS A 331 -3.64 6.44 36.05
N LEU A 332 -3.02 5.60 35.22
CA LEU A 332 -3.56 5.09 33.97
C LEU A 332 -3.45 3.56 33.97
N ASP A 333 -4.52 2.87 33.61
CA ASP A 333 -4.50 1.42 33.39
C ASP A 333 -5.26 1.00 32.14
N LEU A 334 -5.05 -0.25 31.75
CA LEU A 334 -5.68 -0.90 30.60
C LEU A 334 -5.67 -2.41 30.81
N PHE A 335 -6.55 -3.11 30.09
CA PHE A 335 -6.55 -4.57 30.03
C PHE A 335 -6.10 -5.07 28.66
N THR A 336 -5.41 -6.21 28.64
CA THR A 336 -5.06 -6.93 27.41
C THR A 336 -5.06 -8.42 27.69
N SER A 337 -5.31 -9.24 26.67
CA SER A 337 -5.21 -10.70 26.77
C SER A 337 -3.78 -11.12 27.09
N ALA A 338 -3.63 -12.11 27.98
CA ALA A 338 -2.34 -12.70 28.34
C ALA A 338 -1.64 -13.34 27.12
N ASN A 339 -2.41 -13.75 26.11
CA ASN A 339 -1.90 -14.36 24.89
C ASN A 339 -1.43 -13.32 23.85
N ASN A 340 -1.74 -12.03 24.04
CA ASN A 340 -1.30 -10.96 23.14
C ASN A 340 0.09 -10.42 23.54
N LEU A 341 1.12 -11.25 23.31
CA LEU A 341 2.52 -10.90 23.62
C LEU A 341 2.96 -9.61 22.93
N GLN A 342 2.50 -9.36 21.70
CA GLN A 342 2.84 -8.15 20.95
C GLN A 342 2.32 -6.88 21.65
N ALA A 343 1.08 -6.90 22.14
CA ALA A 343 0.53 -5.78 22.90
C ALA A 343 1.25 -5.61 24.25
N ILE A 344 1.54 -6.72 24.95
CA ILE A 344 2.27 -6.68 26.23
C ILE A 344 3.65 -6.03 26.06
N ASP A 345 4.42 -6.42 25.04
CA ASP A 345 5.74 -5.84 24.77
C ASP A 345 5.63 -4.36 24.37
N PHE A 346 4.62 -4.00 23.59
CA PHE A 346 4.34 -2.61 23.24
C PHE A 346 4.04 -1.75 24.48
N TYR A 347 3.18 -2.20 25.40
CA TYR A 347 2.86 -1.46 26.61
C TYR A 347 4.02 -1.40 27.61
N ARG A 348 4.85 -2.44 27.69
CA ARG A 348 6.10 -2.41 28.48
C ARG A 348 7.05 -1.32 28.00
N GLN A 349 7.18 -1.12 26.68
CA GLN A 349 7.97 -0.01 26.13
C GLN A 349 7.40 1.37 26.51
N LYS A 350 6.10 1.44 26.80
CA LYS A 350 5.39 2.62 27.35
C LYS A 350 5.34 2.65 28.87
N LYS A 351 6.22 1.89 29.54
CA LYS A 351 6.38 1.86 31.01
C LYS A 351 5.15 1.35 31.78
N PHE A 352 4.20 0.67 31.12
CA PHE A 352 3.16 -0.08 31.82
C PHE A 352 3.77 -1.30 32.53
N ILE A 353 3.30 -1.55 33.75
CA ILE A 353 3.70 -2.71 34.55
C ILE A 353 2.51 -3.66 34.65
N VAL A 354 2.74 -4.94 34.34
CA VAL A 354 1.72 -5.99 34.48
C VAL A 354 1.48 -6.25 35.97
N LYS A 355 0.27 -5.96 36.47
CA LYS A 355 -0.05 -6.06 37.91
C LYS A 355 -0.96 -7.22 38.31
N ARG A 356 -1.86 -7.70 37.43
CA ARG A 356 -2.84 -8.76 37.76
C ARG A 356 -3.21 -9.59 36.53
N LEU A 357 -3.53 -10.86 36.77
CA LEU A 357 -4.26 -11.75 35.85
C LEU A 357 -5.74 -11.70 36.23
N GLN A 358 -6.62 -11.55 35.23
CA GLN A 358 -8.07 -11.62 35.42
C GLN A 358 -8.51 -13.10 35.34
N LEU A 359 -9.25 -13.57 36.34
CA LEU A 359 -9.80 -14.91 36.41
C LEU A 359 -11.32 -14.81 36.24
N GLU A 360 -11.89 -15.58 35.32
CA GLU A 360 -13.32 -15.62 35.06
C GLU A 360 -13.84 -17.05 35.24
N LYS A 361 -15.06 -17.19 35.77
CA LYS A 361 -15.78 -18.45 35.85
C LYS A 361 -17.18 -18.24 35.29
N ILE A 362 -17.63 -19.15 34.44
CA ILE A 362 -19.02 -19.18 33.97
C ILE A 362 -19.89 -19.66 35.13
N VAL A 363 -20.92 -18.88 35.48
CA VAL A 363 -21.88 -19.21 36.53
C VAL A 363 -23.24 -19.44 35.88
N GLY A 364 -23.84 -20.61 36.10
CA GLY A 364 -25.20 -20.92 35.63
C GLY A 364 -25.33 -22.05 34.61
N GLU A 365 -24.28 -22.80 34.29
CA GLU A 365 -24.46 -24.10 33.63
C GLU A 365 -24.98 -25.10 34.67
N ARG A 366 -26.28 -25.41 34.58
CA ARG A 366 -26.87 -26.63 35.15
C ARG A 366 -26.86 -27.72 34.11
#